data_AF-A0A7V6SX85-F1
#
_entry.id   AF-A0A7V6SX85-F1
#
_cell.length_a   1.000
_cell.length_b   1.000
_cell.length_c   1.000
_cell.angle_alpha   90.00
_cell.angle_beta   90.00
_cell.angle_gamma   90.00
#
_symmetry.space_group_name_H-M   'P 1'
#
loop_
_entity.id
_entity.type
_entity.pdbx_description
1 polymer ?
#
loop_
_entity_poly.entity_id
_entity_poly.type
_entity_poly.pdbx_seq_one_letter_code
_entity_poly.pdbx_strand_id
1 'polypeptide(L)'
;MEKDNKKNIIKISIIAGIIVLIILLFIFLTPIVKNYVKQKSFDKEILMIEEASLKITTNEQYKNMAVGNVLSVSLKELLDKKYIKETNNPYTNKPFDAGLNIYITKKDKDEYTARFEYRDNCKYNGSSCLSDAVKSDLKGKSIKYQKGTYYHGTNDEISNNYVWFNGFEYRIMGINSDGSIKMITSLPLVSISWGGEGIVDYSNSYARKWLNILPDDNKLKDEYEGVFYTSLKRPDLIKEYPFCIGKQDPTNETDTTCDVLLNDKVGLLTWWEYVHAGPNKDGTSSYLDIKDRLMFLTGDKREDNKLLLTDYTGSVFMAGDDEKHLSMSLNYGYAVSGLRPVINLIDTVSIASGDGTSTNPFRIVGDESGSQNDLLTSRYIGEYVNIDDDKYRIVSTDKDGNIKIVSDKRVKSTGTSKKDVYTYFDLGSSKENICNTDYPHENCNNKFDISDGSLDYNGGLGHNIGYFLNSEAAKNSFYNSLGEYKKYLTDTPYPLGKWSIGRDYKTVYEGDEVLLKVGMLHYGEMLAGNNLNSSTNTNNYWLITPFNNYEASFISVSGNASNEFPNADGVGVRPVLTLKNDIRITKGDGTLHNPYHISN
;
A
#
# COMPACT_ATOMS: atom_id res chain seq x y z
N MET A 1 -74.62 33.61 -19.60
CA MET A 1 -74.62 32.21 -20.09
C MET A 1 -73.33 31.85 -20.80
N GLU A 2 -73.06 32.27 -22.04
CA GLU A 2 -71.89 31.78 -22.79
C GLU A 2 -70.53 32.12 -22.15
N LYS A 3 -70.38 33.34 -21.64
CA LYS A 3 -69.18 33.82 -20.94
C LYS A 3 -68.89 33.05 -19.64
N ASP A 4 -69.94 32.67 -18.91
CA ASP A 4 -69.85 31.92 -17.65
C ASP A 4 -69.46 30.46 -17.90
N ASN A 5 -70.01 29.87 -18.95
CA ASN A 5 -69.69 28.49 -19.35
C ASN A 5 -68.21 28.36 -19.73
N LYS A 6 -67.67 29.33 -20.50
CA LYS A 6 -66.24 29.38 -20.85
C LYS A 6 -65.33 29.55 -19.62
N LYS A 7 -65.76 30.35 -18.63
CA LYS A 7 -65.04 30.52 -17.35
C LYS A 7 -65.07 29.26 -16.48
N ASN A 8 -66.17 28.51 -16.49
CA ASN A 8 -66.28 27.23 -15.79
C ASN A 8 -65.45 26.12 -16.46
N ILE A 9 -65.44 26.04 -17.79
CA ILE A 9 -64.56 25.11 -18.53
C ILE A 9 -63.09 25.37 -18.19
N ILE A 10 -62.63 26.62 -18.21
CA ILE A 10 -61.25 26.98 -17.84
C ILE A 10 -60.93 26.56 -16.39
N LYS A 11 -61.84 26.78 -15.44
CA LYS A 11 -61.67 26.31 -14.05
C LYS A 11 -61.56 24.78 -13.97
N ILE A 12 -62.40 24.04 -14.68
CA ILE A 12 -62.39 22.57 -14.70
C ILE A 12 -61.08 22.06 -15.31
N SER A 13 -60.60 22.65 -16.42
CA SER A 13 -59.32 22.30 -17.02
C SER A 13 -58.13 22.58 -16.10
N ILE A 14 -58.13 23.69 -15.36
CA ILE A 14 -57.08 24.00 -14.37
C ILE A 14 -57.12 22.97 -13.21
N ILE A 15 -58.30 22.66 -12.68
CA ILE A 15 -58.45 21.67 -11.60
C ILE A 15 -58.01 20.27 -12.07
N ALA A 16 -58.39 19.86 -13.27
CA ALA A 16 -57.95 18.59 -13.87
C ALA A 16 -56.42 18.56 -14.08
N GLY A 17 -55.83 19.66 -14.56
CA GLY A 17 -54.38 19.80 -14.69
C GLY A 17 -53.65 19.66 -13.36
N ILE A 18 -54.15 20.32 -12.30
CA ILE A 18 -53.61 20.20 -10.94
C ILE A 18 -53.72 18.76 -10.42
N ILE A 19 -54.86 18.08 -10.62
CA ILE A 19 -55.05 16.67 -10.22
C ILE A 19 -54.06 15.75 -10.93
N VAL A 20 -53.86 15.90 -12.24
CA VAL A 20 -52.86 15.13 -12.99
C VAL A 20 -51.44 15.39 -12.47
N LEU A 21 -51.11 16.65 -12.16
CA LEU A 21 -49.79 17.03 -11.65
C LEU A 21 -49.54 16.49 -10.23
N ILE A 22 -50.56 16.44 -9.38
CA ILE A 22 -50.53 15.77 -8.07
C ILE A 22 -50.37 14.26 -8.22
N ILE A 23 -51.10 13.62 -9.14
CA ILE A 23 -50.96 12.17 -9.41
C ILE A 23 -49.56 11.84 -9.90
N LEU A 24 -49.00 12.63 -10.82
CA LEU A 24 -47.62 12.48 -11.27
C LEU A 24 -46.62 12.67 -10.12
N LEU A 25 -46.80 13.71 -9.28
CA LEU A 25 -46.02 13.90 -8.06
C LEU A 25 -46.06 12.68 -7.13
N PHE A 26 -47.24 12.09 -6.89
CA PHE A 26 -47.36 10.86 -6.10
C PHE A 26 -46.67 9.66 -6.77
N ILE A 27 -46.80 9.49 -8.09
CA ILE A 27 -46.15 8.40 -8.85
C ILE A 27 -44.62 8.52 -8.79
N PHE A 28 -44.06 9.73 -8.90
CA PHE A 28 -42.61 9.95 -8.85
C PHE A 28 -42.06 9.97 -7.41
N LEU A 29 -42.78 10.51 -6.43
CA LEU A 29 -42.32 10.59 -5.04
C LEU A 29 -42.47 9.27 -4.28
N THR A 30 -43.51 8.46 -4.52
CA THR A 30 -43.73 7.25 -3.71
C THR A 30 -42.60 6.21 -3.78
N PRO A 31 -41.93 5.96 -4.93
CA PRO A 31 -40.74 5.10 -4.97
C PRO A 31 -39.55 5.73 -4.23
N ILE A 32 -39.34 7.04 -4.37
CA ILE A 32 -38.24 7.78 -3.73
C ILE A 32 -38.38 7.73 -2.20
N VAL A 33 -39.57 8.05 -1.68
CA VAL A 33 -39.88 8.00 -0.24
C VAL A 33 -39.77 6.57 0.29
N LYS A 34 -40.24 5.57 -0.45
CA LYS A 34 -40.13 4.15 -0.05
C LYS A 34 -38.67 3.69 0.03
N ASN A 35 -37.82 4.10 -0.91
CA ASN A 35 -36.39 3.79 -0.89
C ASN A 35 -35.69 4.52 0.26
N TYR A 36 -36.00 5.80 0.49
CA TYR A 36 -35.46 6.57 1.63
C TYR A 36 -35.83 5.96 3.00
N VAL A 37 -37.05 5.46 3.16
CA VAL A 37 -37.47 4.75 4.38
C VAL A 37 -36.72 3.42 4.55
N LYS A 38 -36.53 2.66 3.46
CA LYS A 38 -35.72 1.43 3.50
C LYS A 38 -34.26 1.73 3.86
N GLN A 39 -33.68 2.80 3.30
CA GLN A 39 -32.32 3.27 3.58
C GLN A 39 -32.13 3.49 5.07
N LYS A 40 -32.94 4.37 5.65
CA LYS A 40 -32.87 4.72 7.06
C LYS A 40 -33.09 3.52 7.99
N SER A 41 -33.90 2.54 7.57
CA SER A 41 -34.07 1.29 8.31
C SER A 41 -32.86 0.37 8.20
N PHE A 42 -32.18 0.36 7.06
CA PHE A 42 -30.99 -0.43 6.81
C PHE A 42 -29.80 0.14 7.57
N ASP A 43 -29.56 1.45 7.50
CA ASP A 43 -28.49 2.14 8.26
C ASP A 43 -28.61 1.86 9.75
N LYS A 44 -29.84 1.86 10.28
CA LYS A 44 -30.13 1.52 11.69
C LYS A 44 -29.81 0.05 12.01
N GLU A 45 -30.07 -0.87 11.09
CA GLU A 45 -29.78 -2.30 11.26
C GLU A 45 -28.26 -2.55 11.24
N ILE A 46 -27.54 -1.90 10.30
CA ILE A 46 -26.07 -1.93 10.25
C ILE A 46 -25.48 -1.38 11.56
N LEU A 47 -25.95 -0.22 12.02
CA LEU A 47 -25.53 0.39 13.28
C LEU A 47 -25.78 -0.56 14.48
N MET A 48 -26.95 -1.20 14.54
CA MET A 48 -27.27 -2.17 15.60
C MET A 48 -26.33 -3.37 15.61
N ILE A 49 -25.93 -3.88 14.43
CA ILE A 49 -24.95 -4.98 14.31
C ILE A 49 -23.57 -4.51 14.77
N GLU A 50 -23.12 -3.33 14.31
CA GLU A 50 -21.85 -2.73 14.68
C GLU A 50 -21.78 -2.47 16.21
N GLU A 51 -22.76 -1.79 16.81
CA GLU A 51 -22.87 -1.57 18.26
C GLU A 51 -22.93 -2.88 19.06
N ALA A 52 -23.70 -3.87 18.61
CA ALA A 52 -23.79 -5.16 19.29
C ALA A 52 -22.45 -5.92 19.26
N SER A 53 -21.69 -5.80 18.17
CA SER A 53 -20.39 -6.46 18.03
C SER A 53 -19.35 -5.93 19.01
N LEU A 54 -19.39 -4.65 19.38
CA LEU A 54 -18.46 -4.04 20.33
C LEU A 54 -18.46 -4.72 21.70
N LYS A 55 -19.51 -5.47 22.07
CA LYS A 55 -19.56 -6.28 23.30
C LYS A 55 -18.45 -7.36 23.34
N ILE A 56 -17.97 -7.81 22.17
CA ILE A 56 -16.91 -8.82 22.08
C ILE A 56 -15.54 -8.32 22.55
N THR A 57 -15.32 -6.99 22.57
CA THR A 57 -14.02 -6.38 22.92
C THR A 57 -13.63 -6.60 24.38
N THR A 58 -14.56 -7.08 25.22
CA THR A 58 -14.29 -7.51 26.59
C THR A 58 -13.40 -8.75 26.69
N ASN A 59 -13.26 -9.53 25.61
CA ASN A 59 -12.39 -10.71 25.55
C ASN A 59 -10.91 -10.31 25.41
N GLU A 60 -10.01 -11.11 26.00
CA GLU A 60 -8.57 -10.80 26.08
C GLU A 60 -7.91 -10.57 24.70
N GLN A 61 -8.30 -11.34 23.68
CA GLN A 61 -7.80 -11.18 22.30
C GLN A 61 -7.97 -9.75 21.77
N TYR A 62 -9.08 -9.07 22.08
CA TYR A 62 -9.34 -7.70 21.62
C TYR A 62 -8.70 -6.67 22.55
N LYS A 63 -8.68 -6.90 23.86
CA LYS A 63 -7.98 -6.05 24.83
C LYS A 63 -6.48 -5.95 24.52
N ASN A 64 -5.86 -7.08 24.20
CA ASN A 64 -4.43 -7.19 23.88
C ASN A 64 -4.09 -6.78 22.43
N MET A 65 -5.09 -6.41 21.63
CA MET A 65 -4.86 -5.86 20.29
C MET A 65 -4.11 -4.52 20.40
N ALA A 66 -3.09 -4.30 19.55
CA ALA A 66 -2.44 -3.01 19.42
C ALA A 66 -3.42 -1.96 18.86
N VAL A 67 -3.21 -0.68 19.18
CA VAL A 67 -4.03 0.40 18.62
C VAL A 67 -3.80 0.46 17.10
N GLY A 68 -4.88 0.68 16.35
CA GLY A 68 -4.89 0.64 14.89
C GLY A 68 -5.07 -0.76 14.29
N ASN A 69 -4.91 -1.85 15.03
CA ASN A 69 -5.09 -3.20 14.48
C ASN A 69 -6.57 -3.58 14.32
N VAL A 70 -6.82 -4.55 13.44
CA VAL A 70 -8.16 -5.01 13.04
C VAL A 70 -8.27 -6.52 13.24
N LEU A 71 -9.38 -6.95 13.83
CA LEU A 71 -9.80 -8.36 13.92
C LEU A 71 -11.22 -8.52 13.41
N SER A 72 -11.57 -9.68 12.87
CA SER A 72 -12.91 -9.99 12.37
C SER A 72 -13.66 -10.94 13.31
N VAL A 73 -14.96 -10.70 13.49
CA VAL A 73 -15.93 -11.60 14.13
C VAL A 73 -17.06 -11.90 13.15
N SER A 74 -17.51 -13.16 13.05
CA SER A 74 -18.65 -13.50 12.20
C SER A 74 -19.99 -13.04 12.81
N LEU A 75 -20.97 -12.67 11.99
CA LEU A 75 -22.33 -12.38 12.46
C LEU A 75 -22.94 -13.58 13.19
N LYS A 76 -22.64 -14.79 12.74
CA LYS A 76 -22.98 -16.04 13.43
C LYS A 76 -22.51 -16.05 14.89
N GLU A 77 -21.26 -15.68 15.15
CA GLU A 77 -20.72 -15.68 16.52
C GLU A 77 -21.46 -14.67 17.42
N LEU A 78 -21.86 -13.51 16.89
CA LEU A 78 -22.64 -12.52 17.63
C LEU A 78 -24.05 -13.03 17.99
N LEU A 79 -24.67 -13.81 17.09
CA LEU A 79 -25.95 -14.47 17.29
C LEU A 79 -25.84 -15.62 18.31
N ASP A 80 -24.84 -16.50 18.16
CA ASP A 80 -24.59 -17.64 19.04
C ASP A 80 -24.25 -17.18 20.47
N LYS A 81 -23.46 -16.11 20.62
CA LYS A 81 -23.17 -15.44 21.91
C LYS A 81 -24.32 -14.57 22.43
N LYS A 82 -25.41 -14.42 21.68
CA LYS A 82 -26.60 -13.61 22.02
C LYS A 82 -26.30 -12.13 22.28
N TYR A 83 -25.23 -11.60 21.67
CA TYR A 83 -24.95 -10.15 21.69
C TYR A 83 -25.96 -9.38 20.84
N ILE A 84 -26.50 -10.03 19.81
CA ILE A 84 -27.64 -9.66 18.97
C ILE A 84 -28.60 -10.85 18.88
N LYS A 85 -29.91 -10.60 18.77
CA LYS A 85 -30.94 -11.67 18.80
C LYS A 85 -31.26 -12.22 17.41
N GLU A 86 -31.47 -11.31 16.47
CA GLU A 86 -31.85 -11.57 15.08
C GLU A 86 -31.39 -10.38 14.23
N THR A 87 -31.35 -10.54 12.92
CA THR A 87 -31.15 -9.42 11.98
C THR A 87 -32.21 -9.44 10.88
N ASN A 88 -32.45 -8.30 10.26
CA ASN A 88 -33.39 -8.16 9.14
C ASN A 88 -32.90 -7.11 8.14
N ASN A 89 -32.50 -7.56 6.94
CA ASN A 89 -32.18 -6.69 5.82
C ASN A 89 -33.49 -6.08 5.24
N PRO A 90 -33.72 -4.76 5.35
CA PRO A 90 -35.00 -4.13 4.93
C PRO A 90 -35.21 -4.08 3.42
N TYR A 91 -34.21 -4.43 2.62
CA TYR A 91 -34.33 -4.55 1.16
C TYR A 91 -34.86 -5.91 0.75
N THR A 92 -34.39 -6.99 1.38
CA THR A 92 -34.77 -8.38 1.07
C THR A 92 -35.85 -8.97 1.98
N ASN A 93 -36.12 -8.35 3.13
CA ASN A 93 -36.96 -8.87 4.22
C ASN A 93 -36.52 -10.29 4.69
N LYS A 94 -35.20 -10.50 4.76
CA LYS A 94 -34.56 -11.72 5.27
C LYS A 94 -33.44 -11.33 6.24
N PRO A 95 -33.01 -12.22 7.15
CA PRO A 95 -31.77 -12.02 7.88
C PRO A 95 -30.58 -11.79 6.94
N PHE A 96 -29.56 -11.08 7.43
CA PHE A 96 -28.26 -11.08 6.75
C PHE A 96 -27.65 -12.50 6.79
N ASP A 97 -26.76 -12.79 5.85
CA ASP A 97 -26.00 -14.03 5.88
C ASP A 97 -25.13 -14.06 7.14
N ALA A 98 -25.28 -15.11 7.94
CA ALA A 98 -24.56 -15.29 9.19
C ALA A 98 -23.05 -15.50 8.98
N GLY A 99 -22.61 -15.84 7.75
CA GLY A 99 -21.21 -15.90 7.36
C GLY A 99 -20.53 -14.54 7.17
N LEU A 100 -21.28 -13.43 7.07
CA LEU A 100 -20.72 -12.09 6.93
C LEU A 100 -19.95 -11.66 8.18
N ASN A 101 -18.88 -10.91 7.99
CA ASN A 101 -17.98 -10.49 9.05
C ASN A 101 -18.24 -9.07 9.54
N ILE A 102 -17.94 -8.83 10.80
CA ILE A 102 -17.82 -7.50 11.41
C ILE A 102 -16.34 -7.32 11.76
N TYR A 103 -15.75 -6.23 11.29
CA TYR A 103 -14.35 -5.89 11.48
C TYR A 103 -14.25 -4.88 12.61
N ILE A 104 -13.52 -5.26 13.67
CA ILE A 104 -13.31 -4.48 14.89
C ILE A 104 -11.92 -3.86 14.82
N THR A 105 -11.87 -2.53 14.76
CA THR A 105 -10.62 -1.75 14.83
C THR A 105 -10.48 -1.16 16.22
N LYS A 106 -9.30 -1.26 16.83
CA LYS A 106 -8.99 -0.55 18.08
C LYS A 106 -8.53 0.87 17.76
N LYS A 107 -9.18 1.87 18.33
CA LYS A 107 -8.92 3.30 18.11
C LYS A 107 -8.07 3.94 19.20
N ASP A 108 -8.23 3.48 20.44
CA ASP A 108 -7.45 3.88 21.60
C ASP A 108 -7.41 2.67 22.58
N LYS A 109 -6.78 2.81 23.74
CA LYS A 109 -6.61 1.76 24.75
C LYS A 109 -7.89 0.96 25.05
N ASP A 110 -9.00 1.67 25.20
CA ASP A 110 -10.32 1.14 25.54
C ASP A 110 -11.42 1.56 24.53
N GLU A 111 -11.04 2.14 23.39
CA GLU A 111 -11.96 2.62 22.35
C GLU A 111 -11.86 1.76 21.08
N TYR A 112 -13.01 1.38 20.51
CA TYR A 112 -13.09 0.47 19.37
C TYR A 112 -14.20 0.91 18.41
N THR A 113 -13.96 0.74 17.10
CA THR A 113 -14.98 0.93 16.06
C THR A 113 -15.26 -0.40 15.37
N ALA A 114 -16.54 -0.70 15.16
CA ALA A 114 -17.00 -1.87 14.41
C ALA A 114 -17.48 -1.48 13.02
N ARG A 115 -17.24 -2.34 12.04
CA ARG A 115 -17.61 -2.16 10.63
C ARG A 115 -18.19 -3.45 10.09
N PHE A 116 -19.48 -3.48 9.77
CA PHE A 116 -20.09 -4.67 9.18
C PHE A 116 -19.79 -4.71 7.68
N GLU A 117 -19.35 -5.86 7.16
CA GLU A 117 -18.95 -6.07 5.75
C GLU A 117 -20.01 -5.60 4.75
N TYR A 118 -21.29 -5.70 5.11
CA TYR A 118 -22.41 -5.28 4.27
C TYR A 118 -22.67 -3.75 4.23
N ARG A 119 -21.85 -2.94 4.93
CA ARG A 119 -21.90 -1.47 4.91
C ARG A 119 -21.60 -0.90 3.51
N ASP A 120 -20.68 -1.52 2.79
CA ASP A 120 -20.30 -1.12 1.43
C ASP A 120 -21.22 -1.79 0.39
N ASN A 121 -22.47 -1.32 0.36
CA ASN A 121 -23.49 -1.79 -0.57
C ASN A 121 -24.20 -0.64 -1.29
N CYS A 122 -23.54 -0.07 -2.30
CA CYS A 122 -24.02 1.09 -3.07
C CYS A 122 -25.47 0.97 -3.61
N LYS A 123 -25.95 -0.25 -3.92
CA LYS A 123 -27.36 -0.52 -4.33
C LYS A 123 -28.39 -0.17 -3.25
N TYR A 124 -27.93 -0.07 -2.00
CA TYR A 124 -28.70 0.11 -0.77
C TYR A 124 -28.11 1.21 0.12
N ASN A 125 -27.37 2.18 -0.45
CA ASN A 125 -26.88 3.37 0.28
C ASN A 125 -27.14 4.71 -0.44
N GLY A 126 -27.61 4.69 -1.70
CA GLY A 126 -27.78 5.91 -2.51
C GLY A 126 -26.47 6.55 -2.99
N SER A 127 -25.33 6.16 -2.43
CA SER A 127 -23.99 6.46 -2.93
C SER A 127 -23.73 5.82 -4.30
N SER A 128 -22.92 6.47 -5.13
CA SER A 128 -22.47 5.88 -6.40
C SER A 128 -21.49 4.72 -6.16
N CYS A 129 -21.75 3.58 -6.83
CA CYS A 129 -20.80 2.47 -6.87
C CYS A 129 -19.53 2.90 -7.61
N LEU A 130 -18.34 2.60 -7.07
CA LEU A 130 -17.09 2.81 -7.82
C LEU A 130 -17.10 2.00 -9.13
N SER A 131 -17.67 0.79 -9.10
CA SER A 131 -17.78 -0.07 -10.29
C SER A 131 -18.61 0.58 -11.40
N ASP A 132 -19.58 1.44 -11.11
CA ASP A 132 -20.40 2.12 -12.12
C ASP A 132 -19.72 3.38 -12.69
N ALA A 133 -18.96 4.11 -11.87
CA ALA A 133 -18.09 5.19 -12.34
C ALA A 133 -17.06 4.65 -13.34
N VAL A 134 -16.35 3.57 -12.97
CA VAL A 134 -15.36 2.89 -13.82
C VAL A 134 -15.99 2.34 -15.11
N LYS A 135 -17.15 1.66 -15.04
CA LYS A 135 -17.88 1.20 -16.25
C LYS A 135 -18.27 2.36 -17.18
N SER A 136 -18.50 3.55 -16.64
CA SER A 136 -18.82 4.72 -17.47
C SER A 136 -17.57 5.31 -18.12
N ASP A 137 -16.45 5.41 -17.40
CA ASP A 137 -15.20 5.95 -17.92
C ASP A 137 -14.50 5.00 -18.93
N LEU A 138 -14.63 3.68 -18.78
CA LEU A 138 -14.12 2.66 -19.72
C LEU A 138 -14.67 2.77 -21.16
N LYS A 139 -15.75 3.53 -21.40
CA LYS A 139 -16.42 3.63 -22.70
C LYS A 139 -15.51 4.27 -23.75
N GLY A 140 -15.11 3.47 -24.75
CA GLY A 140 -14.27 3.93 -25.86
C GLY A 140 -12.75 3.86 -25.59
N LYS A 141 -12.33 3.48 -24.38
CA LYS A 141 -10.92 3.39 -23.96
C LYS A 141 -10.63 2.08 -23.21
N SER A 142 -11.10 0.96 -23.78
CA SER A 142 -11.04 -0.34 -23.11
C SER A 142 -10.84 -1.55 -24.03
N ILE A 143 -10.25 -2.58 -23.43
CA ILE A 143 -9.99 -3.92 -23.97
C ILE A 143 -10.76 -4.99 -23.17
N LYS A 144 -10.70 -6.25 -23.63
CA LYS A 144 -11.28 -7.42 -22.94
C LYS A 144 -10.18 -8.36 -22.45
N TYR A 145 -10.23 -8.69 -21.16
CA TYR A 145 -9.30 -9.62 -20.51
C TYR A 145 -10.08 -10.56 -19.60
N GLN A 146 -9.93 -11.88 -19.78
CA GLN A 146 -10.63 -12.91 -19.00
C GLN A 146 -12.13 -12.63 -18.79
N LYS A 147 -12.82 -12.19 -19.86
CA LYS A 147 -14.24 -11.73 -19.90
C LYS A 147 -14.55 -10.44 -19.11
N GLY A 148 -13.58 -9.87 -18.39
CA GLY A 148 -13.63 -8.52 -17.82
C GLY A 148 -13.40 -7.41 -18.86
N THR A 149 -13.40 -6.16 -18.42
CA THR A 149 -13.21 -4.95 -19.24
C THR A 149 -12.20 -4.03 -18.58
N TYR A 150 -11.13 -3.69 -19.30
CA TYR A 150 -9.93 -3.07 -18.73
C TYR A 150 -9.54 -1.82 -19.52
N TYR A 151 -8.92 -0.84 -18.87
CA TYR A 151 -8.48 0.39 -19.53
C TYR A 151 -7.39 0.12 -20.57
N HIS A 152 -7.44 0.89 -21.65
CA HIS A 152 -6.44 0.93 -22.70
C HIS A 152 -6.24 2.38 -23.13
N GLY A 153 -4.99 2.88 -23.06
CA GLY A 153 -4.62 4.23 -23.43
C GLY A 153 -3.46 4.81 -22.60
N THR A 154 -3.03 5.99 -22.99
CA THR A 154 -2.02 6.82 -22.33
C THR A 154 -2.51 7.41 -21.00
N ASN A 155 -1.61 8.01 -20.22
CA ASN A 155 -1.99 8.78 -19.02
C ASN A 155 -2.94 9.96 -19.32
N ASP A 156 -2.89 10.54 -20.51
CA ASP A 156 -3.76 11.66 -20.92
C ASP A 156 -5.21 11.19 -21.17
N GLU A 157 -5.38 9.98 -21.70
CA GLU A 157 -6.69 9.36 -21.94
C GLU A 157 -7.26 8.71 -20.66
N ILE A 158 -6.38 8.18 -19.81
CA ILE A 158 -6.70 7.42 -18.60
C ILE A 158 -6.29 8.23 -17.36
N SER A 159 -6.98 9.35 -17.15
CA SER A 159 -6.71 10.33 -16.08
C SER A 159 -7.57 10.18 -14.82
N ASN A 160 -8.76 9.58 -14.94
CA ASN A 160 -9.81 9.55 -13.89
C ASN A 160 -9.93 8.19 -13.16
N ASN A 161 -8.84 7.45 -13.04
CA ASN A 161 -8.79 6.11 -12.48
C ASN A 161 -7.87 6.00 -11.24
N TYR A 162 -7.64 7.07 -10.51
CA TYR A 162 -6.93 7.05 -9.23
C TYR A 162 -7.87 6.77 -8.04
N VAL A 163 -7.43 5.93 -7.11
CA VAL A 163 -8.10 5.64 -5.82
C VAL A 163 -7.09 5.80 -4.70
N TRP A 164 -7.46 6.47 -3.61
CA TRP A 164 -6.68 6.46 -2.37
C TRP A 164 -7.36 5.53 -1.36
N PHE A 165 -6.68 4.42 -1.03
CA PHE A 165 -7.23 3.31 -0.25
C PHE A 165 -6.18 2.71 0.68
N ASN A 166 -6.51 2.46 1.96
CA ASN A 166 -5.59 1.92 2.96
C ASN A 166 -4.23 2.66 3.04
N GLY A 167 -4.21 3.97 2.80
CA GLY A 167 -2.99 4.78 2.84
C GLY A 167 -2.09 4.71 1.60
N PHE A 168 -2.52 4.01 0.55
CA PHE A 168 -1.82 3.95 -0.73
C PHE A 168 -2.67 4.53 -1.87
N GLU A 169 -2.00 5.09 -2.87
CA GLU A 169 -2.62 5.45 -4.15
C GLU A 169 -2.59 4.25 -5.10
N TYR A 170 -3.68 4.02 -5.81
CA TYR A 170 -3.86 2.97 -6.82
C TYR A 170 -4.33 3.56 -8.15
N ARG A 171 -3.91 2.94 -9.25
CA ARG A 171 -4.52 3.05 -10.58
C ARG A 171 -5.53 1.91 -10.73
N ILE A 172 -6.79 2.20 -11.02
CA ILE A 172 -7.77 1.19 -11.43
C ILE A 172 -7.37 0.67 -12.80
N MET A 173 -7.32 -0.65 -12.94
CA MET A 173 -7.02 -1.33 -14.19
C MET A 173 -8.29 -1.68 -14.97
N GLY A 174 -9.36 -2.05 -14.28
CA GLY A 174 -10.60 -2.46 -14.92
C GLY A 174 -11.62 -3.11 -13.99
N ILE A 175 -12.61 -3.73 -14.62
CA ILE A 175 -13.68 -4.52 -13.99
C ILE A 175 -13.54 -5.97 -14.42
N ASN A 176 -13.39 -6.87 -13.47
CA ASN A 176 -13.36 -8.31 -13.67
C ASN A 176 -14.70 -8.86 -14.18
N SER A 177 -14.69 -10.11 -14.66
CA SER A 177 -15.89 -10.78 -15.17
C SER A 177 -17.00 -10.97 -14.12
N ASP A 178 -16.65 -10.94 -12.83
CA ASP A 178 -17.55 -11.03 -11.69
C ASP A 178 -17.99 -9.66 -11.12
N GLY A 179 -17.60 -8.57 -11.78
CA GLY A 179 -17.89 -7.19 -11.38
C GLY A 179 -16.91 -6.56 -10.38
N SER A 180 -15.96 -7.32 -9.82
CA SER A 180 -14.94 -6.77 -8.92
C SER A 180 -13.99 -5.81 -9.64
N ILE A 181 -13.45 -4.83 -8.91
CA ILE A 181 -12.68 -3.71 -9.47
C ILE A 181 -11.21 -4.01 -9.27
N LYS A 182 -10.49 -4.34 -10.34
CA LYS A 182 -9.06 -4.66 -10.27
C LYS A 182 -8.23 -3.37 -10.30
N MET A 183 -7.33 -3.19 -9.34
CA MET A 183 -6.49 -2.00 -9.22
C MET A 183 -5.08 -2.33 -8.71
N ILE A 184 -4.11 -1.53 -9.14
CA ILE A 184 -2.69 -1.68 -8.86
C ILE A 184 -2.16 -0.44 -8.14
N THR A 185 -1.32 -0.61 -7.14
CA THR A 185 -0.60 0.50 -6.49
C THR A 185 0.10 1.39 -7.53
N SER A 186 0.07 2.72 -7.36
CA SER A 186 0.68 3.65 -8.33
C SER A 186 2.20 3.53 -8.41
N LEU A 187 2.86 3.20 -7.30
CA LEU A 187 4.30 3.01 -7.19
C LEU A 187 4.61 1.68 -6.48
N PRO A 188 5.75 1.02 -6.75
CA PRO A 188 6.15 -0.18 -6.02
C PRO A 188 6.36 0.12 -4.54
N LEU A 189 5.95 -0.80 -3.68
CA LEU A 189 6.00 -0.58 -2.23
C LEU A 189 7.25 -1.16 -1.56
N VAL A 190 7.94 -2.10 -2.21
CA VAL A 190 9.14 -2.77 -1.70
C VAL A 190 10.00 -3.22 -2.89
N SER A 191 11.30 -3.40 -2.68
CA SER A 191 12.13 -4.23 -3.57
C SER A 191 12.58 -5.50 -2.86
N ILE A 192 12.30 -6.67 -3.45
CA ILE A 192 12.78 -7.98 -2.98
C ILE A 192 13.13 -8.93 -4.13
N SER A 193 13.98 -9.92 -3.84
CA SER A 193 14.22 -11.14 -4.60
C SER A 193 12.90 -11.87 -4.90
N TRP A 194 12.76 -12.43 -6.10
CA TRP A 194 11.66 -13.34 -6.44
C TRP A 194 11.67 -14.63 -5.60
N GLY A 195 12.83 -15.27 -5.47
CA GLY A 195 13.00 -16.60 -4.89
C GLY A 195 14.48 -16.91 -4.69
N GLY A 196 14.75 -18.07 -4.09
CA GLY A 196 16.08 -18.70 -4.06
C GLY A 196 16.32 -19.59 -5.29
N GLU A 197 17.46 -20.30 -5.34
CA GLU A 197 17.92 -21.02 -6.53
C GLU A 197 16.86 -22.00 -7.07
N GLY A 198 16.55 -21.90 -8.36
CA GLY A 198 15.51 -22.72 -9.02
C GLY A 198 14.05 -22.34 -8.67
N ILE A 199 13.79 -21.39 -7.77
CA ILE A 199 12.42 -20.91 -7.50
C ILE A 199 12.03 -19.89 -8.58
N VAL A 200 11.27 -20.37 -9.55
CA VAL A 200 10.77 -19.60 -10.70
C VAL A 200 9.26 -19.36 -10.63
N ASP A 201 8.52 -20.21 -9.93
CA ASP A 201 7.06 -20.10 -9.85
C ASP A 201 6.59 -19.07 -8.81
N TYR A 202 5.47 -18.39 -9.09
CA TYR A 202 4.89 -17.43 -8.16
C TYR A 202 4.37 -18.09 -6.87
N SER A 203 3.86 -19.32 -6.94
CA SER A 203 3.24 -20.00 -5.80
C SER A 203 4.18 -20.18 -4.61
N ASN A 204 5.48 -20.39 -4.87
CA ASN A 204 6.55 -20.53 -3.89
C ASN A 204 7.39 -19.26 -3.65
N SER A 205 7.21 -18.22 -4.48
CA SER A 205 7.99 -16.98 -4.47
C SER A 205 7.97 -16.23 -3.13
N TYR A 206 9.04 -15.50 -2.83
CA TYR A 206 9.06 -14.52 -1.75
C TYR A 206 8.10 -13.35 -2.01
N ALA A 207 7.84 -13.01 -3.27
CA ALA A 207 6.83 -12.03 -3.66
C ALA A 207 5.44 -12.41 -3.13
N ARG A 208 4.98 -13.64 -3.41
CA ARG A 208 3.68 -14.11 -2.90
C ARG A 208 3.61 -14.14 -1.38
N LYS A 209 4.69 -14.58 -0.71
CA LYS A 209 4.82 -14.60 0.77
C LYS A 209 4.81 -13.20 1.39
N TRP A 210 5.37 -12.20 0.73
CA TRP A 210 5.35 -10.82 1.20
C TRP A 210 3.97 -10.18 0.98
N LEU A 211 3.28 -10.54 -0.11
CA LEU A 211 1.96 -10.02 -0.47
C LEU A 211 0.83 -10.63 0.36
N ASN A 212 0.83 -11.95 0.61
CA ASN A 212 -0.28 -12.70 1.21
C ASN A 212 0.17 -13.54 2.42
N ILE A 213 -0.78 -13.81 3.32
CA ILE A 213 -0.67 -14.90 4.28
C ILE A 213 -1.00 -16.20 3.54
N LEU A 214 -0.09 -17.18 3.52
CA LEU A 214 -0.30 -18.42 2.76
C LEU A 214 -1.19 -19.42 3.54
N PRO A 215 -2.08 -20.17 2.85
CA PRO A 215 -2.83 -21.26 3.48
C PRO A 215 -1.94 -22.50 3.60
N ASP A 216 -1.54 -22.86 4.83
CA ASP A 216 -0.70 -24.03 5.11
C ASP A 216 -1.00 -24.59 6.52
N ASP A 217 -1.54 -25.81 6.61
CA ASP A 217 -2.16 -26.35 7.83
C ASP A 217 -1.19 -26.71 8.97
N ASN A 218 0.13 -26.73 8.69
CA ASN A 218 1.16 -27.27 9.59
C ASN A 218 2.27 -26.27 9.98
N LYS A 219 2.06 -24.96 9.77
CA LYS A 219 3.03 -23.93 10.20
C LYS A 219 2.56 -23.15 11.42
N LEU A 220 3.49 -22.92 12.34
CA LEU A 220 3.46 -21.72 13.16
C LEU A 220 3.48 -20.52 12.21
N LYS A 221 2.53 -19.59 12.37
CA LYS A 221 2.53 -18.35 11.57
C LYS A 221 3.87 -17.66 11.74
N ASP A 222 4.59 -17.52 10.65
CA ASP A 222 5.76 -16.65 10.56
C ASP A 222 5.24 -15.20 10.65
N GLU A 223 5.73 -14.44 11.63
CA GLU A 223 5.27 -13.06 11.86
C GLU A 223 5.64 -12.09 10.73
N TYR A 224 6.52 -12.53 9.83
CA TYR A 224 6.98 -11.77 8.66
C TYR A 224 6.30 -12.21 7.35
N GLU A 225 5.33 -13.12 7.36
CA GLU A 225 4.50 -13.44 6.17
C GLU A 225 3.31 -12.47 6.01
N GLY A 226 2.93 -12.21 4.76
CA GLY A 226 1.80 -11.34 4.41
C GLY A 226 1.98 -9.87 4.77
N VAL A 227 3.23 -9.37 4.85
CA VAL A 227 3.60 -7.98 5.19
C VAL A 227 2.68 -6.93 4.59
N PHE A 228 2.31 -7.06 3.31
CA PHE A 228 1.36 -6.15 2.69
C PHE A 228 -0.08 -6.42 3.13
N TYR A 229 -0.62 -7.64 3.00
CA TYR A 229 -2.02 -7.92 3.36
C TYR A 229 -2.34 -7.61 4.84
N THR A 230 -1.43 -7.89 5.77
CA THR A 230 -1.59 -7.60 7.21
C THR A 230 -1.54 -6.10 7.54
N SER A 231 -0.94 -5.27 6.67
CA SER A 231 -0.91 -3.81 6.84
C SER A 231 -2.27 -3.13 6.62
N LEU A 232 -3.19 -3.80 5.90
CA LEU A 232 -4.44 -3.24 5.43
C LEU A 232 -5.49 -3.21 6.56
N LYS A 233 -6.14 -2.06 6.74
CA LYS A 233 -7.20 -1.83 7.73
C LYS A 233 -8.62 -2.03 7.17
N ARG A 234 -8.77 -2.07 5.83
CA ARG A 234 -10.00 -2.48 5.12
C ARG A 234 -9.81 -3.76 4.28
N PRO A 235 -9.37 -4.90 4.86
CA PRO A 235 -9.26 -6.17 4.14
C PRO A 235 -10.63 -6.76 3.76
N ASP A 236 -11.70 -6.27 4.40
CA ASP A 236 -13.11 -6.61 4.14
C ASP A 236 -13.55 -6.28 2.72
N LEU A 237 -13.01 -5.21 2.13
CA LEU A 237 -13.33 -4.81 0.76
C LEU A 237 -12.52 -5.55 -0.29
N ILE A 238 -11.53 -6.36 0.10
CA ILE A 238 -10.61 -7.04 -0.80
C ILE A 238 -11.14 -8.44 -1.09
N LYS A 239 -11.53 -8.64 -2.34
CA LYS A 239 -12.03 -9.92 -2.86
C LYS A 239 -10.86 -10.84 -3.17
N GLU A 240 -11.02 -12.12 -2.82
CA GLU A 240 -10.14 -13.17 -3.36
C GLU A 240 -10.51 -13.39 -4.82
N TYR A 241 -9.51 -13.50 -5.70
CA TYR A 241 -9.73 -13.60 -7.13
C TYR A 241 -8.66 -14.49 -7.79
N PRO A 242 -8.99 -15.26 -8.85
CA PRO A 242 -8.01 -16.00 -9.62
C PRO A 242 -7.08 -15.05 -10.39
N PHE A 243 -5.83 -14.96 -9.96
CA PHE A 243 -4.76 -14.30 -10.73
C PHE A 243 -4.17 -15.27 -11.75
N CYS A 244 -3.87 -14.77 -12.96
CA CYS A 244 -3.11 -15.56 -13.92
C CYS A 244 -1.65 -15.66 -13.49
N ILE A 245 -1.16 -16.88 -13.36
CA ILE A 245 0.24 -17.20 -13.10
C ILE A 245 0.84 -18.14 -14.16
N GLY A 246 -0.02 -18.68 -15.03
CA GLY A 246 0.34 -19.54 -16.16
C GLY A 246 0.74 -18.77 -17.41
N LYS A 247 0.73 -19.47 -18.55
CA LYS A 247 1.26 -18.91 -19.79
C LYS A 247 0.30 -17.92 -20.44
N GLN A 248 0.83 -16.83 -21.00
CA GLN A 248 0.06 -15.81 -21.71
C GLN A 248 0.76 -15.36 -22.98
N ASP A 249 0.01 -15.26 -24.08
CA ASP A 249 0.52 -14.75 -25.36
C ASP A 249 0.21 -13.26 -25.51
N PRO A 250 1.21 -12.36 -25.34
CA PRO A 250 1.02 -10.91 -25.40
C PRO A 250 0.74 -10.40 -26.83
N THR A 251 0.82 -11.24 -27.85
CA THR A 251 0.57 -10.84 -29.24
C THR A 251 -0.90 -10.97 -29.64
N ASN A 252 -1.70 -11.65 -28.81
CA ASN A 252 -3.13 -11.85 -29.02
C ASN A 252 -3.94 -10.84 -28.20
N GLU A 253 -4.75 -10.03 -28.89
CA GLU A 253 -5.66 -9.01 -28.32
C GLU A 253 -6.79 -9.61 -27.46
N THR A 254 -6.86 -10.95 -27.35
CA THR A 254 -7.71 -11.69 -26.42
C THR A 254 -6.90 -12.74 -25.64
N ASP A 255 -6.82 -12.62 -24.30
CA ASP A 255 -6.26 -13.69 -23.48
C ASP A 255 -7.23 -14.89 -23.43
N THR A 256 -6.96 -15.87 -24.29
CA THR A 256 -7.52 -17.22 -24.24
C THR A 256 -6.47 -18.25 -23.80
N THR A 257 -5.35 -17.79 -23.24
CA THR A 257 -4.12 -18.58 -23.09
C THR A 257 -3.77 -18.91 -21.64
N CYS A 258 -4.22 -18.10 -20.67
CA CYS A 258 -3.98 -18.39 -19.25
C CYS A 258 -4.54 -19.76 -18.84
N ASP A 259 -3.64 -20.69 -18.56
CA ASP A 259 -3.91 -22.09 -18.21
C ASP A 259 -3.83 -22.36 -16.70
N VAL A 260 -2.96 -21.63 -15.99
CA VAL A 260 -2.79 -21.73 -14.53
C VAL A 260 -3.28 -20.46 -13.83
N LEU A 261 -4.26 -20.64 -12.95
CA LEU A 261 -4.83 -19.61 -12.08
C LEU A 261 -4.49 -19.91 -10.62
N LEU A 262 -4.24 -18.87 -9.83
CA LEU A 262 -4.05 -18.96 -8.39
C LEU A 262 -4.97 -17.96 -7.67
N ASN A 263 -5.80 -18.46 -6.76
CA ASN A 263 -6.65 -17.61 -5.93
C ASN A 263 -5.81 -17.02 -4.80
N ASP A 264 -5.67 -15.70 -4.80
CA ASP A 264 -5.05 -14.92 -3.72
C ASP A 264 -5.89 -13.66 -3.46
N LYS A 265 -5.68 -13.00 -2.31
CA LYS A 265 -6.25 -11.66 -2.01
C LYS A 265 -5.47 -10.55 -2.71
N VAL A 266 -4.16 -10.76 -2.86
CA VAL A 266 -3.22 -9.81 -3.44
C VAL A 266 -2.39 -10.55 -4.49
N GLY A 267 -2.31 -10.00 -5.68
CA GLY A 267 -1.46 -10.51 -6.75
C GLY A 267 -0.51 -9.45 -7.27
N LEU A 268 -0.01 -9.69 -8.47
CA LEU A 268 0.84 -8.78 -9.22
C LEU A 268 0.23 -8.54 -10.62
N LEU A 269 0.81 -7.58 -11.34
CA LEU A 269 0.44 -7.24 -12.70
C LEU A 269 0.93 -8.31 -13.66
N THR A 270 0.10 -8.79 -14.60
CA THR A 270 0.60 -9.70 -15.63
C THR A 270 1.17 -8.96 -16.84
N TRP A 271 2.07 -9.62 -17.58
CA TRP A 271 2.63 -9.06 -18.81
C TRP A 271 1.57 -8.81 -19.89
N TRP A 272 0.59 -9.70 -20.04
CA TRP A 272 -0.51 -9.47 -20.98
C TRP A 272 -1.27 -8.18 -20.64
N GLU A 273 -1.56 -7.97 -19.35
CA GLU A 273 -2.24 -6.76 -18.86
C GLU A 273 -1.41 -5.50 -19.10
N TYR A 274 -0.09 -5.56 -18.89
CA TYR A 274 0.80 -4.43 -19.11
C TYR A 274 0.95 -4.06 -20.59
N VAL A 275 1.15 -5.04 -21.48
CA VAL A 275 1.22 -4.79 -22.95
C VAL A 275 -0.05 -4.14 -23.47
N HIS A 276 -1.19 -4.71 -23.09
CA HIS A 276 -2.48 -4.29 -23.63
C HIS A 276 -3.06 -3.05 -22.94
N ALA A 277 -2.52 -2.62 -21.79
CA ALA A 277 -2.78 -1.28 -21.28
C ALA A 277 -2.42 -0.19 -22.31
N GLY A 278 -1.34 -0.40 -23.09
CA GLY A 278 -1.01 0.32 -24.33
C GLY A 278 -0.69 1.83 -24.20
N PRO A 279 -0.16 2.51 -25.25
CA PRO A 279 -0.02 2.03 -26.63
C PRO A 279 1.43 1.72 -27.06
N ASN A 280 1.83 0.44 -26.98
CA ASN A 280 3.17 -0.02 -27.40
C ASN A 280 3.38 -0.19 -28.93
N LYS A 281 2.70 0.60 -29.78
CA LYS A 281 2.79 0.49 -31.26
C LYS A 281 3.41 1.71 -31.96
N ASP A 282 3.47 2.86 -31.31
CA ASP A 282 4.05 4.11 -31.82
C ASP A 282 5.12 4.73 -30.89
N GLY A 283 5.40 4.09 -29.75
CA GLY A 283 6.36 4.57 -28.75
C GLY A 283 5.75 5.52 -27.70
N THR A 284 4.42 5.62 -27.61
CA THR A 284 3.75 6.35 -26.54
C THR A 284 3.65 5.54 -25.24
N SER A 285 3.68 6.22 -24.10
CA SER A 285 3.69 5.57 -22.78
C SER A 285 2.29 5.21 -22.27
N SER A 286 2.21 4.03 -21.65
CA SER A 286 1.00 3.51 -21.02
C SER A 286 0.63 4.23 -19.74
N TYR A 287 -0.66 4.23 -19.42
CA TYR A 287 -1.16 4.74 -18.14
C TYR A 287 -0.65 3.97 -16.90
N LEU A 288 -0.06 2.78 -17.13
CA LEU A 288 0.61 1.96 -16.12
C LEU A 288 2.13 2.18 -16.04
N ASP A 289 2.73 2.89 -16.99
CA ASP A 289 4.17 3.13 -17.04
C ASP A 289 4.64 4.00 -15.88
N ILE A 290 5.76 3.60 -15.29
CA ILE A 290 6.46 4.34 -14.25
C ILE A 290 7.98 4.27 -14.49
N LYS A 291 8.74 5.10 -13.77
CA LYS A 291 10.20 5.16 -13.89
C LYS A 291 10.96 4.09 -13.10
N ASP A 292 10.27 3.25 -12.34
CA ASP A 292 10.89 2.17 -11.54
C ASP A 292 10.87 0.84 -12.29
N ARG A 293 11.88 0.00 -12.02
CA ARG A 293 11.90 -1.41 -12.42
C ARG A 293 10.86 -2.18 -11.64
N LEU A 294 10.00 -2.89 -12.35
CA LEU A 294 8.92 -3.68 -11.79
C LEU A 294 9.06 -5.15 -12.14
N MET A 295 8.57 -6.01 -11.25
CA MET A 295 8.33 -7.43 -11.51
C MET A 295 6.91 -7.65 -12.01
N PHE A 296 6.78 -8.52 -13.02
CA PHE A 296 5.51 -8.89 -13.65
C PHE A 296 5.27 -10.40 -13.54
N LEU A 297 4.00 -10.81 -13.44
CA LEU A 297 3.59 -12.21 -13.56
C LEU A 297 3.52 -12.62 -15.02
N THR A 298 4.33 -13.60 -15.41
CA THR A 298 4.41 -14.01 -16.82
C THR A 298 4.73 -15.49 -16.98
N GLY A 299 4.05 -16.12 -17.93
CA GLY A 299 4.63 -17.21 -18.71
C GLY A 299 4.56 -16.87 -20.20
N ASP A 300 5.49 -16.08 -20.73
CA ASP A 300 5.59 -16.00 -22.20
C ASP A 300 6.02 -17.38 -22.74
N LYS A 301 5.57 -17.73 -23.95
CA LYS A 301 5.78 -19.05 -24.59
C LYS A 301 7.24 -19.41 -24.87
N ARG A 302 8.19 -18.50 -24.69
CA ARG A 302 9.54 -18.65 -25.24
C ARG A 302 10.29 -19.83 -24.64
N GLU A 303 10.31 -19.96 -23.31
CA GLU A 303 10.78 -21.16 -22.59
C GLU A 303 10.00 -21.30 -21.27
N ASP A 304 9.93 -22.51 -20.71
CA ASP A 304 9.47 -22.70 -19.34
C ASP A 304 10.42 -21.97 -18.35
N ASN A 305 9.94 -21.66 -17.14
CA ASN A 305 10.76 -21.20 -16.01
C ASN A 305 11.36 -19.77 -16.07
N LYS A 306 10.78 -18.82 -16.84
CA LYS A 306 11.27 -17.41 -16.93
C LYS A 306 10.33 -16.38 -16.31
N LEU A 307 10.91 -15.27 -15.80
CA LEU A 307 10.22 -14.12 -15.20
C LEU A 307 10.47 -12.85 -16.02
N LEU A 308 9.48 -11.97 -16.22
CA LEU A 308 9.70 -10.66 -16.87
C LEU A 308 9.85 -9.51 -15.86
N LEU A 309 10.64 -8.52 -16.30
CA LEU A 309 10.93 -7.27 -15.61
C LEU A 309 10.76 -6.10 -16.58
N THR A 310 10.33 -4.92 -16.09
CA THR A 310 10.58 -3.65 -16.81
C THR A 310 11.91 -3.07 -16.40
N ASP A 311 12.54 -2.32 -17.31
CA ASP A 311 13.53 -1.32 -16.95
C ASP A 311 12.87 0.03 -16.60
N TYR A 312 13.68 1.03 -16.25
CA TYR A 312 13.21 2.39 -15.91
C TYR A 312 12.69 3.19 -17.11
N THR A 313 12.75 2.63 -18.33
CA THR A 313 12.22 3.21 -19.58
C THR A 313 10.87 2.60 -19.98
N GLY A 314 10.38 1.59 -19.25
CA GLY A 314 9.22 0.78 -19.63
C GLY A 314 9.56 -0.39 -20.58
N SER A 315 10.83 -0.55 -20.96
CA SER A 315 11.25 -1.68 -21.81
C SER A 315 11.21 -2.98 -21.02
N VAL A 316 10.61 -4.03 -21.59
CA VAL A 316 10.45 -5.33 -20.92
C VAL A 316 11.48 -6.35 -21.38
N PHE A 317 12.06 -7.07 -20.40
CA PHE A 317 13.09 -8.08 -20.61
C PHE A 317 12.85 -9.35 -19.79
N MET A 318 13.34 -10.48 -20.29
CA MET A 318 13.36 -11.76 -19.56
C MET A 318 14.53 -11.80 -18.57
N ALA A 319 14.23 -12.20 -17.35
CA ALA A 319 15.23 -12.70 -16.40
C ALA A 319 15.50 -14.16 -16.74
N GLY A 320 16.61 -14.40 -17.43
CA GLY A 320 17.18 -15.72 -17.70
C GLY A 320 16.92 -16.26 -19.11
N ASP A 321 17.94 -16.90 -19.69
CA ASP A 321 17.94 -17.47 -21.05
C ASP A 321 18.36 -18.96 -21.14
N ASP A 322 18.58 -19.67 -20.01
CA ASP A 322 18.96 -21.10 -19.98
C ASP A 322 18.63 -21.72 -18.59
N GLU A 323 18.23 -22.99 -18.49
CA GLU A 323 17.89 -23.67 -17.21
C GLU A 323 19.04 -23.62 -16.19
N LYS A 324 20.27 -23.73 -16.67
CA LYS A 324 21.48 -23.75 -15.83
C LYS A 324 21.87 -22.37 -15.32
N HIS A 325 21.25 -21.35 -15.89
CA HIS A 325 21.49 -19.98 -15.58
C HIS A 325 20.15 -19.28 -15.33
N LEU A 326 19.73 -19.32 -14.09
CA LEU A 326 18.71 -18.42 -13.51
C LEU A 326 19.35 -17.67 -12.31
N SER A 327 20.62 -17.25 -12.48
CA SER A 327 21.58 -17.01 -11.37
C SER A 327 22.67 -15.90 -11.51
N MET A 328 22.64 -14.97 -12.48
CA MET A 328 23.46 -13.72 -12.43
C MET A 328 22.63 -12.43 -12.76
N SER A 329 23.18 -11.23 -13.02
CA SER A 329 22.33 -10.01 -13.15
C SER A 329 21.58 -9.93 -14.52
N LEU A 330 21.81 -8.88 -15.30
CA LEU A 330 22.34 -9.14 -16.64
C LEU A 330 23.71 -9.82 -16.37
N ASN A 331 23.84 -11.15 -16.35
CA ASN A 331 23.10 -12.16 -17.09
C ASN A 331 22.61 -13.31 -16.17
N TYR A 332 21.32 -13.39 -15.81
CA TYR A 332 20.47 -14.60 -15.70
C TYR A 332 19.38 -14.69 -14.56
N GLY A 333 19.61 -14.27 -13.30
CA GLY A 333 18.71 -14.21 -12.11
C GLY A 333 19.46 -13.95 -10.77
N TYR A 334 18.90 -13.51 -9.65
CA TYR A 334 17.51 -13.39 -9.22
C TYR A 334 16.95 -12.00 -9.47
N ALA A 335 15.70 -11.94 -9.89
CA ALA A 335 14.98 -10.68 -10.02
C ALA A 335 14.77 -10.02 -8.65
N VAL A 336 15.53 -8.96 -8.40
CA VAL A 336 15.33 -8.03 -7.29
C VAL A 336 14.81 -6.74 -7.91
N SER A 337 13.53 -6.42 -7.75
CA SER A 337 12.91 -5.21 -8.34
C SER A 337 11.65 -4.82 -7.56
N GLY A 338 10.96 -3.77 -7.98
CA GLY A 338 9.79 -3.24 -7.29
C GLY A 338 8.56 -4.17 -7.41
N LEU A 339 7.92 -4.46 -6.27
CA LEU A 339 6.59 -5.07 -6.26
C LEU A 339 5.50 -3.99 -6.20
N ARG A 340 4.58 -4.03 -7.16
CA ARG A 340 3.31 -3.28 -7.13
C ARG A 340 2.17 -4.24 -6.81
N PRO A 341 1.67 -4.28 -5.56
CA PRO A 341 0.47 -5.05 -5.22
C PRO A 341 -0.70 -4.72 -6.13
N VAL A 342 -1.38 -5.77 -6.58
CA VAL A 342 -2.64 -5.71 -7.32
C VAL A 342 -3.73 -6.35 -6.48
N ILE A 343 -4.83 -5.65 -6.27
CA ILE A 343 -5.97 -6.10 -5.48
C ILE A 343 -7.28 -5.93 -6.24
N ASN A 344 -8.31 -6.67 -5.83
CA ASN A 344 -9.64 -6.61 -6.41
C ASN A 344 -10.61 -6.14 -5.34
N LEU A 345 -11.23 -4.96 -5.52
CA LEU A 345 -12.29 -4.51 -4.62
C LEU A 345 -13.63 -5.20 -4.98
N ILE A 346 -14.48 -5.45 -3.98
CA ILE A 346 -15.85 -5.96 -4.21
C ILE A 346 -16.67 -5.01 -5.12
N ASP A 347 -17.63 -5.54 -5.88
CA ASP A 347 -18.38 -4.77 -6.90
C ASP A 347 -19.28 -3.67 -6.32
N THR A 348 -19.55 -3.75 -5.01
CA THR A 348 -20.49 -2.91 -4.26
C THR A 348 -19.87 -1.75 -3.50
N VAL A 349 -18.54 -1.59 -3.57
CA VAL A 349 -17.80 -0.48 -2.92
C VAL A 349 -18.38 0.88 -3.30
N SER A 350 -18.63 1.72 -2.29
CA SER A 350 -19.22 3.05 -2.44
C SER A 350 -18.16 4.15 -2.46
N ILE A 351 -18.31 5.13 -3.35
CA ILE A 351 -17.50 6.35 -3.36
C ILE A 351 -17.96 7.27 -2.21
N ALA A 352 -17.01 7.73 -1.39
CA ALA A 352 -17.21 8.76 -0.38
C ALA A 352 -16.96 10.17 -0.92
N SER A 353 -15.87 10.34 -1.67
CA SER A 353 -15.46 11.60 -2.31
C SER A 353 -14.44 11.34 -3.43
N GLY A 354 -13.96 12.40 -4.08
CA GLY A 354 -13.03 12.33 -5.20
C GLY A 354 -13.73 12.18 -6.57
N ASP A 355 -13.01 12.58 -7.62
CA ASP A 355 -13.42 12.44 -9.02
C ASP A 355 -12.57 11.42 -9.80
N GLY A 356 -11.53 10.89 -9.16
CA GLY A 356 -10.64 9.89 -9.73
C GLY A 356 -9.38 10.48 -10.38
N THR A 357 -9.18 11.79 -10.38
CA THR A 357 -7.92 12.42 -10.84
C THR A 357 -6.78 12.18 -9.84
N SER A 358 -5.52 12.34 -10.26
CA SER A 358 -4.35 12.19 -9.37
C SER A 358 -4.37 13.16 -8.18
N THR A 359 -4.89 14.37 -8.40
CA THR A 359 -5.01 15.41 -7.37
C THR A 359 -6.26 15.27 -6.49
N ASN A 360 -7.25 14.50 -6.93
CA ASN A 360 -8.52 14.29 -6.23
C ASN A 360 -9.01 12.83 -6.40
N PRO A 361 -8.20 11.84 -5.95
CA PRO A 361 -8.46 10.43 -6.18
C PRO A 361 -9.74 9.98 -5.47
N PHE A 362 -10.41 8.96 -6.00
CA PHE A 362 -11.59 8.41 -5.34
C PHE A 362 -11.25 7.94 -3.92
N ARG A 363 -12.07 8.34 -2.96
CA ARG A 363 -12.07 7.85 -1.57
C ARG A 363 -13.22 6.90 -1.38
N ILE A 364 -12.96 5.85 -0.61
CA ILE A 364 -13.94 4.79 -0.34
C ILE A 364 -14.68 5.06 0.96
N VAL A 365 -15.97 4.76 1.02
CA VAL A 365 -16.76 4.86 2.26
C VAL A 365 -16.11 4.04 3.36
N GLY A 366 -15.86 4.70 4.49
CA GLY A 366 -15.16 4.11 5.62
C GLY A 366 -13.65 3.92 5.44
N ASP A 367 -13.02 4.27 4.31
CA ASP A 367 -11.55 4.39 4.21
C ASP A 367 -11.14 5.88 4.33
N GLU A 368 -11.69 6.50 5.36
CA GLU A 368 -11.69 7.95 5.56
C GLU A 368 -10.43 8.43 6.29
N SER A 369 -10.09 9.70 6.05
CA SER A 369 -8.94 10.35 6.66
C SER A 369 -9.11 10.55 8.17
N GLY A 370 -7.98 10.76 8.85
CA GLY A 370 -7.94 11.00 10.28
C GLY A 370 -8.59 12.33 10.65
N SER A 371 -9.27 12.36 11.78
CA SER A 371 -9.81 13.57 12.37
C SER A 371 -8.81 14.19 13.36
N GLN A 372 -9.00 15.47 13.68
CA GLN A 372 -8.28 16.10 14.78
C GLN A 372 -8.54 15.33 16.09
N ASN A 373 -7.47 15.13 16.86
CA ASN A 373 -7.38 14.33 18.09
C ASN A 373 -7.39 12.80 17.91
N ASP A 374 -7.53 12.27 16.69
CA ASP A 374 -7.26 10.84 16.45
C ASP A 374 -5.82 10.51 16.84
N LEU A 375 -5.59 9.35 17.45
CA LEU A 375 -4.24 8.83 17.61
C LEU A 375 -3.63 8.53 16.23
N LEU A 376 -2.35 8.89 16.04
CA LEU A 376 -1.61 8.58 14.83
C LEU A 376 -1.51 7.06 14.61
N THR A 377 -1.55 6.27 15.68
CA THR A 377 -1.59 4.80 15.64
C THR A 377 -2.84 4.24 14.97
N SER A 378 -3.93 5.00 14.92
CA SER A 378 -5.17 4.61 14.24
C SER A 378 -5.14 4.80 12.72
N ARG A 379 -4.03 5.32 12.18
CA ARG A 379 -3.84 5.68 10.76
C ARG A 379 -3.21 4.56 9.93
N TYR A 380 -3.19 4.77 8.62
CA TYR A 380 -2.83 3.75 7.65
C TYR A 380 -1.37 3.87 7.24
N ILE A 381 -0.74 2.71 7.05
CA ILE A 381 0.60 2.63 6.47
C ILE A 381 0.56 3.23 5.06
N GLY A 382 1.58 4.01 4.72
CA GLY A 382 1.64 4.78 3.48
C GLY A 382 1.13 6.23 3.57
N GLU A 383 0.28 6.57 4.56
CA GLU A 383 -0.17 7.95 4.81
C GLU A 383 0.98 8.88 5.24
N TYR A 384 0.83 10.18 4.95
CA TYR A 384 1.86 11.19 5.16
C TYR A 384 1.70 11.92 6.50
N VAL A 385 2.84 12.24 7.12
CA VAL A 385 2.95 12.99 8.38
C VAL A 385 4.01 14.07 8.23
N ASN A 386 3.76 15.29 8.73
CA ASN A 386 4.74 16.36 8.82
C ASN A 386 5.33 16.43 10.24
N ILE A 387 6.65 16.51 10.31
CA ILE A 387 7.42 16.91 11.49
C ILE A 387 8.15 18.20 11.11
N ASP A 388 7.76 19.30 11.76
CA ASP A 388 8.11 20.66 11.32
C ASP A 388 7.72 20.86 9.83
N ASP A 389 8.62 21.40 9.00
CA ASP A 389 8.45 21.54 7.54
C ASP A 389 8.76 20.23 6.76
N ASP A 390 9.22 19.16 7.42
CA ASP A 390 9.65 17.93 6.77
C ASP A 390 8.57 16.85 6.72
N LYS A 391 8.38 16.28 5.53
CA LYS A 391 7.38 15.24 5.26
C LYS A 391 7.96 13.83 5.44
N TYR A 392 7.15 12.97 6.05
CA TYR A 392 7.40 11.56 6.32
C TYR A 392 6.19 10.72 5.88
N ARG A 393 6.37 9.41 5.82
CA ARG A 393 5.33 8.41 5.51
C ARG A 393 5.31 7.33 6.58
N ILE A 394 4.12 6.89 6.98
CA ILE A 394 3.95 5.75 7.91
C ILE A 394 4.44 4.46 7.24
N VAL A 395 5.35 3.76 7.90
CA VAL A 395 5.99 2.51 7.42
C VAL A 395 5.34 1.29 8.08
N SER A 396 5.23 1.31 9.40
CA SER A 396 4.75 0.19 10.20
C SER A 396 4.34 0.65 11.60
N THR A 397 3.74 -0.27 12.35
CA THR A 397 3.45 -0.13 13.78
C THR A 397 4.19 -1.25 14.52
N ASP A 398 4.92 -0.93 15.58
CA ASP A 398 5.61 -1.95 16.37
C ASP A 398 4.66 -2.69 17.34
N LYS A 399 5.20 -3.70 18.02
CA LYS A 399 4.48 -4.53 19.01
C LYS A 399 3.92 -3.75 20.21
N ASP A 400 4.53 -2.61 20.55
CA ASP A 400 4.09 -1.73 21.63
C ASP A 400 3.12 -0.63 21.12
N GLY A 401 2.81 -0.64 19.82
CA GLY A 401 1.93 0.30 19.15
C GLY A 401 2.60 1.58 18.67
N ASN A 402 3.93 1.72 18.76
CA ASN A 402 4.63 2.91 18.28
C ASN A 402 4.65 2.95 16.75
N ILE A 403 4.71 4.15 16.17
CA ILE A 403 4.60 4.35 14.72
C ILE A 403 5.95 4.64 14.09
N LYS A 404 6.40 3.73 13.24
CA LYS A 404 7.61 3.90 12.44
C LYS A 404 7.28 4.72 11.19
N ILE A 405 8.01 5.81 10.97
CA ILE A 405 7.87 6.70 9.80
C ILE A 405 9.20 6.89 9.09
N VAL A 406 9.18 6.97 7.76
CA VAL A 406 10.36 7.26 6.93
C VAL A 406 10.24 8.62 6.26
N SER A 407 11.34 9.36 6.12
CA SER A 407 11.33 10.62 5.37
C SER A 407 10.89 10.41 3.91
N ASP A 408 10.04 11.30 3.40
CA ASP A 408 9.57 11.36 2.01
C ASP A 408 10.59 12.00 1.06
N LYS A 409 11.75 12.40 1.60
CA LYS A 409 12.92 12.83 0.84
C LYS A 409 14.18 12.13 1.36
N ARG A 410 15.26 12.23 0.59
CA ARG A 410 16.60 11.83 1.05
C ARG A 410 17.19 13.01 1.82
N VAL A 411 17.78 12.74 2.97
CA VAL A 411 18.53 13.72 3.75
C VAL A 411 20.00 13.53 3.46
N LYS A 412 20.56 14.47 2.68
CA LYS A 412 21.97 14.55 2.28
C LYS A 412 22.43 13.32 1.46
N SER A 413 23.67 13.38 0.94
CA SER A 413 24.27 12.35 0.07
C SER A 413 25.72 12.14 0.43
N THR A 414 26.20 10.91 0.31
CA THR A 414 27.64 10.63 0.22
C THR A 414 28.27 11.36 -0.97
N GLY A 415 29.51 11.82 -0.80
CA GLY A 415 30.47 11.93 -1.90
C GLY A 415 30.33 13.09 -2.90
N THR A 416 29.31 13.95 -2.79
CA THR A 416 29.10 15.01 -3.81
C THR A 416 30.19 16.08 -3.80
N SER A 417 30.53 16.61 -5.00
CA SER A 417 31.52 17.69 -5.19
C SER A 417 31.17 19.01 -4.46
N LYS A 418 29.90 19.18 -4.07
CA LYS A 418 29.46 20.10 -3.01
C LYS A 418 29.32 19.31 -1.71
N LYS A 419 30.24 19.56 -0.78
CA LYS A 419 30.54 18.74 0.41
C LYS A 419 29.51 18.89 1.54
N ASP A 420 28.33 18.31 1.40
CA ASP A 420 27.27 18.43 2.42
C ASP A 420 27.31 17.32 3.49
N VAL A 421 27.77 16.11 3.14
CA VAL A 421 27.96 14.97 4.04
C VAL A 421 29.12 14.07 3.56
N TYR A 422 30.05 13.78 4.47
CA TYR A 422 31.06 12.73 4.31
C TYR A 422 30.67 11.57 5.21
N THR A 423 29.72 10.75 4.79
CA THR A 423 29.33 9.55 5.53
C THR A 423 30.01 8.32 4.95
N TYR A 424 30.60 7.55 5.84
CA TYR A 424 30.92 6.14 5.62
C TYR A 424 29.95 5.31 6.49
N PHE A 425 29.71 4.04 6.18
CA PHE A 425 29.35 3.09 7.25
C PHE A 425 30.63 2.79 8.02
N ASP A 426 30.55 2.58 9.34
CA ASP A 426 31.73 2.27 10.13
C ASP A 426 32.25 0.87 9.78
N LEU A 427 33.56 0.77 9.55
CA LEU A 427 34.29 -0.43 9.17
C LEU A 427 35.28 -0.88 10.26
N GLY A 428 35.34 -0.20 11.41
CA GLY A 428 36.16 -0.56 12.56
C GLY A 428 37.05 0.57 13.07
N SER A 429 37.33 0.53 14.37
CA SER A 429 37.78 1.65 15.20
C SER A 429 39.26 2.08 15.08
N SER A 430 39.92 1.88 13.93
CA SER A 430 41.32 2.30 13.71
C SER A 430 41.46 3.39 12.65
N LYS A 431 41.79 4.61 13.09
CA LYS A 431 42.16 5.76 12.22
C LYS A 431 43.43 5.56 11.39
N GLU A 432 44.15 4.46 11.61
CA GLU A 432 45.26 3.99 10.80
C GLU A 432 44.89 2.60 10.28
N ASN A 433 45.01 2.39 8.96
CA ASN A 433 44.50 1.25 8.18
C ASN A 433 42.97 1.25 7.92
N ILE A 434 42.56 2.00 6.89
CA ILE A 434 41.54 1.48 5.96
C ILE A 434 42.07 0.13 5.46
N CYS A 435 41.36 -0.98 5.72
CA CYS A 435 41.62 -2.37 5.30
C CYS A 435 42.88 -2.57 4.41
N ASN A 436 44.07 -2.52 5.02
CA ASN A 436 45.29 -2.23 4.29
C ASN A 436 46.03 -3.52 3.88
N THR A 437 45.67 -4.08 2.72
CA THR A 437 46.52 -4.78 1.71
C THR A 437 45.63 -5.52 0.69
N ASP A 438 46.23 -6.06 -0.37
CA ASP A 438 45.59 -6.68 -1.55
C ASP A 438 44.77 -7.98 -1.24
N TYR A 439 43.66 -7.86 -0.48
CA TYR A 439 42.84 -8.93 0.11
C TYR A 439 43.62 -9.87 1.08
N PRO A 440 42.95 -10.71 1.90
CA PRO A 440 41.81 -10.51 2.82
C PRO A 440 42.31 -10.08 4.24
N HIS A 441 41.55 -9.93 5.34
CA HIS A 441 40.78 -10.96 6.07
C HIS A 441 39.90 -10.38 7.21
N GLU A 442 38.71 -10.98 7.35
CA GLU A 442 38.01 -11.33 8.61
C GLU A 442 37.69 -10.23 9.67
N ASN A 443 36.39 -9.87 9.70
CA ASN A 443 35.65 -9.18 10.78
C ASN A 443 35.59 -7.64 10.78
N CYS A 444 35.70 -6.99 9.62
CA CYS A 444 34.96 -5.74 9.41
C CYS A 444 33.46 -6.08 9.27
N ASN A 445 32.61 -5.52 10.12
CA ASN A 445 31.16 -5.50 9.92
C ASN A 445 30.78 -4.06 9.61
N ASN A 446 29.83 -3.84 8.68
CA ASN A 446 29.16 -2.56 8.47
C ASN A 446 28.33 -2.19 9.71
N LYS A 447 28.97 -1.77 10.79
CA LYS A 447 28.30 -1.50 12.06
C LYS A 447 27.83 -0.05 12.07
N PHE A 448 26.70 0.17 12.72
CA PHE A 448 26.11 1.47 12.88
C PHE A 448 26.57 2.06 14.22
N ASP A 449 27.78 2.64 14.25
CA ASP A 449 28.40 3.14 15.49
C ASP A 449 28.03 4.61 15.77
N ILE A 450 27.27 4.85 16.84
CA ILE A 450 26.81 6.17 17.25
C ILE A 450 27.87 7.00 18.00
N SER A 451 29.05 6.44 18.28
CA SER A 451 30.09 7.01 19.15
C SER A 451 31.32 7.54 18.43
N ASP A 452 31.57 7.14 17.18
CA ASP A 452 32.77 7.54 16.40
C ASP A 452 32.66 8.97 15.81
N GLY A 453 32.70 9.98 16.66
CA GLY A 453 32.77 11.36 16.18
C GLY A 453 32.99 12.47 17.20
N SER A 454 33.25 13.65 16.65
CA SER A 454 33.68 14.86 17.34
C SER A 454 32.60 15.96 17.35
N LEU A 455 32.80 16.97 18.21
CA LEU A 455 31.79 17.97 18.65
C LEU A 455 30.98 18.69 17.54
N ASP A 456 31.48 18.76 16.31
CA ASP A 456 30.74 19.29 15.16
C ASP A 456 30.92 18.33 13.96
N TYR A 457 29.82 17.96 13.28
CA TYR A 457 29.89 17.12 12.10
C TYR A 457 30.39 17.97 10.91
N ASN A 458 31.70 17.96 10.68
CA ASN A 458 32.37 18.72 9.62
C ASN A 458 32.77 17.87 8.41
N GLY A 459 32.48 16.57 8.43
CA GLY A 459 32.87 15.60 7.40
C GLY A 459 34.37 15.31 7.33
N GLY A 460 35.15 15.72 8.32
CA GLY A 460 36.51 15.24 8.52
C GLY A 460 36.54 13.79 9.01
N LEU A 461 37.74 13.19 8.95
CA LEU A 461 38.06 11.79 9.27
C LEU A 461 37.30 11.20 10.49
N GLY A 462 36.36 10.28 10.20
CA GLY A 462 35.78 9.32 11.17
C GLY A 462 34.26 9.22 11.18
N HIS A 463 33.51 10.29 10.88
CA HIS A 463 32.08 10.29 11.22
C HIS A 463 31.21 9.42 10.29
N ASN A 464 30.69 8.32 10.82
CA ASN A 464 29.82 7.40 10.08
C ASN A 464 28.34 7.82 10.05
N ILE A 465 27.49 7.11 9.29
CA ILE A 465 26.04 7.36 9.16
C ILE A 465 25.32 7.31 10.52
N GLY A 466 25.69 6.38 11.41
CA GLY A 466 25.09 6.27 12.73
C GLY A 466 25.37 7.47 13.61
N TYR A 467 26.61 7.97 13.58
CA TYR A 467 26.97 9.24 14.22
C TYR A 467 26.18 10.42 13.64
N PHE A 468 26.05 10.54 12.31
CA PHE A 468 25.23 11.58 11.70
C PHE A 468 23.75 11.49 12.11
N LEU A 469 23.17 10.29 12.15
CA LEU A 469 21.75 10.11 12.45
C LEU A 469 21.42 10.28 13.95
N ASN A 470 22.28 9.85 14.88
CA ASN A 470 21.93 9.74 16.31
C ASN A 470 22.79 10.55 17.29
N SER A 471 23.92 11.15 16.87
CA SER A 471 24.81 11.83 17.83
C SER A 471 24.12 13.00 18.55
N GLU A 472 24.06 12.93 19.88
CA GLU A 472 23.61 14.05 20.71
C GLU A 472 24.67 15.15 20.79
N ALA A 473 25.95 14.81 20.64
CA ALA A 473 27.08 15.72 20.77
C ALA A 473 27.27 16.63 19.54
N ALA A 474 27.01 16.13 18.33
CA ALA A 474 27.20 16.89 17.11
C ALA A 474 26.01 17.84 16.88
N LYS A 475 26.25 19.16 16.89
CA LYS A 475 25.19 20.17 16.79
C LYS A 475 24.33 20.07 15.52
N ASN A 476 24.90 19.50 14.47
CA ASN A 476 24.30 19.33 13.14
C ASN A 476 24.09 17.85 12.75
N SER A 477 23.96 16.96 13.74
CA SER A 477 23.37 15.63 13.55
C SER A 477 21.89 15.76 13.15
N PHE A 478 21.36 14.72 12.51
CA PHE A 478 19.94 14.68 12.18
C PHE A 478 19.09 14.65 13.46
N TYR A 479 19.44 13.84 14.46
CA TYR A 479 18.76 13.82 15.75
C TYR A 479 18.63 15.20 16.38
N ASN A 480 19.70 16.01 16.40
CA ASN A 480 19.62 17.37 16.94
C ASN A 480 18.79 18.33 16.09
N SER A 481 18.71 18.12 14.77
CA SER A 481 17.85 18.92 13.89
C SER A 481 16.34 18.75 14.15
N LEU A 482 15.93 17.66 14.82
CA LEU A 482 14.53 17.42 15.20
C LEU A 482 14.04 18.30 16.36
N GLY A 483 14.92 19.04 17.03
CA GLY A 483 14.55 19.99 18.09
C GLY A 483 13.71 19.36 19.20
N GLU A 484 12.53 19.93 19.45
CA GLU A 484 11.57 19.44 20.45
C GLU A 484 10.96 18.07 20.12
N TYR A 485 10.92 17.67 18.85
CA TYR A 485 10.32 16.38 18.46
C TYR A 485 11.11 15.17 18.96
N LYS A 486 12.37 15.36 19.40
CA LYS A 486 13.17 14.32 20.08
C LYS A 486 12.42 13.66 21.23
N LYS A 487 11.55 14.37 21.95
CA LYS A 487 10.77 13.83 23.09
C LYS A 487 9.74 12.78 22.69
N TYR A 488 9.38 12.69 21.40
CA TYR A 488 8.46 11.69 20.85
C TYR A 488 9.15 10.42 20.37
N LEU A 489 10.47 10.40 20.28
CA LEU A 489 11.21 9.24 19.79
C LEU A 489 11.29 8.14 20.85
N THR A 490 11.27 6.90 20.38
CA THR A 490 11.59 5.70 21.16
C THR A 490 12.91 5.09 20.70
N ASP A 491 13.64 4.45 21.62
CA ASP A 491 14.77 3.61 21.24
C ASP A 491 14.23 2.32 20.62
N THR A 492 14.51 2.13 19.33
CA THR A 492 13.91 1.06 18.51
C THR A 492 14.99 0.07 18.09
N PRO A 493 14.75 -1.25 18.18
CA PRO A 493 15.63 -2.25 17.60
C PRO A 493 15.56 -2.21 16.08
N TYR A 494 16.72 -2.09 15.42
CA TYR A 494 16.87 -2.25 13.98
C TYR A 494 17.67 -3.53 13.68
N PRO A 495 17.16 -4.42 12.82
CA PRO A 495 17.83 -5.64 12.44
C PRO A 495 19.06 -5.37 11.56
N LEU A 496 20.18 -6.03 11.88
CA LEU A 496 21.46 -5.98 11.14
C LEU A 496 21.83 -7.32 10.47
N GLY A 497 20.88 -8.25 10.35
CA GLY A 497 21.07 -9.46 9.56
C GLY A 497 21.35 -9.13 8.09
N LYS A 498 22.20 -9.97 7.48
CA LYS A 498 22.72 -9.75 6.13
C LYS A 498 21.73 -10.22 5.07
N TRP A 499 21.60 -9.44 4.00
CA TRP A 499 20.87 -9.82 2.80
C TRP A 499 21.83 -10.04 1.63
N SER A 500 21.56 -11.04 0.80
CA SER A 500 22.19 -11.14 -0.52
C SER A 500 21.17 -11.52 -1.60
N ILE A 501 21.51 -11.24 -2.87
CA ILE A 501 20.63 -11.45 -4.02
C ILE A 501 20.13 -12.91 -4.02
N GLY A 502 18.81 -13.12 -4.08
CA GLY A 502 18.18 -14.45 -4.01
C GLY A 502 17.87 -14.97 -2.62
N ARG A 503 18.27 -14.26 -1.55
CA ARG A 503 17.82 -14.59 -0.19
C ARG A 503 16.41 -14.07 0.06
N ASP A 504 15.71 -14.80 0.94
CA ASP A 504 14.45 -14.40 1.56
C ASP A 504 14.64 -13.05 2.27
N TYR A 505 13.64 -12.17 2.23
CA TYR A 505 13.71 -10.88 2.91
C TYR A 505 13.79 -11.02 4.44
N LYS A 506 13.36 -12.15 4.98
CA LYS A 506 13.41 -12.43 6.42
C LYS A 506 14.83 -12.64 6.96
N THR A 507 15.85 -12.83 6.11
CA THR A 507 17.23 -13.01 6.59
C THR A 507 17.80 -11.78 7.30
N VAL A 508 17.18 -10.61 7.15
CA VAL A 508 17.52 -9.42 7.94
C VAL A 508 17.30 -9.66 9.44
N TYR A 509 16.34 -10.48 9.83
CA TYR A 509 16.01 -10.79 11.24
C TYR A 509 16.87 -11.92 11.83
N GLU A 510 17.76 -12.54 11.05
CA GLU A 510 18.64 -13.64 11.50
C GLU A 510 19.94 -13.15 12.18
N GLY A 511 20.15 -11.83 12.30
CA GLY A 511 21.38 -11.22 12.83
C GLY A 511 21.20 -10.43 14.12
N ASP A 512 22.26 -9.71 14.52
CA ASP A 512 22.23 -8.77 15.65
C ASP A 512 21.21 -7.63 15.44
N GLU A 513 20.79 -7.00 16.53
CA GLU A 513 20.02 -5.75 16.51
C GLU A 513 20.84 -4.57 17.06
N VAL A 514 20.49 -3.35 16.64
CA VAL A 514 20.98 -2.11 17.24
C VAL A 514 19.81 -1.22 17.69
N LEU A 515 19.88 -0.70 18.92
CA LEU A 515 18.89 0.25 19.44
C LEU A 515 19.23 1.67 18.95
N LEU A 516 18.30 2.29 18.22
CA LEU A 516 18.47 3.63 17.64
C LEU A 516 17.22 4.50 17.85
N LYS A 517 17.44 5.82 18.00
CA LYS A 517 16.36 6.83 17.94
C LYS A 517 16.04 7.24 16.50
N VAL A 518 17.04 7.14 15.62
CA VAL A 518 16.95 7.44 14.19
C VAL A 518 17.64 6.31 13.41
N GLY A 519 16.88 5.53 12.67
CA GLY A 519 17.42 4.45 11.83
C GLY A 519 17.28 4.74 10.33
N MET A 520 17.31 3.68 9.54
CA MET A 520 16.99 3.66 8.11
C MET A 520 16.06 2.47 7.83
N LEU A 521 15.46 2.42 6.64
CA LEU A 521 14.69 1.25 6.21
C LEU A 521 15.59 0.02 6.10
N HIS A 522 15.08 -1.17 6.43
CA HIS A 522 15.75 -2.44 6.12
C HIS A 522 15.24 -3.03 4.80
N TYR A 523 15.99 -3.98 4.25
CA TYR A 523 15.57 -4.71 3.05
C TYR A 523 14.26 -5.47 3.30
N GLY A 524 13.36 -5.48 2.31
CA GLY A 524 12.02 -6.07 2.43
C GLY A 524 11.01 -5.29 3.28
N GLU A 525 11.42 -4.17 3.91
CA GLU A 525 10.50 -3.34 4.68
C GLU A 525 9.46 -2.64 3.78
N MET A 526 8.27 -2.39 4.32
CA MET A 526 7.30 -1.55 3.63
C MET A 526 7.92 -0.18 3.32
N LEU A 527 7.64 0.35 2.14
CA LEU A 527 8.25 1.57 1.58
C LEU A 527 9.75 1.47 1.25
N ALA A 528 10.40 0.30 1.37
CA ALA A 528 11.78 0.05 0.91
C ALA A 528 11.85 -0.27 -0.61
N GLY A 529 11.12 0.51 -1.42
CA GLY A 529 11.26 0.61 -2.87
C GLY A 529 11.60 2.05 -3.27
N ASN A 530 11.73 2.36 -4.56
CA ASN A 530 12.00 3.73 -5.02
C ASN A 530 10.72 4.61 -5.06
N ASN A 531 9.85 4.42 -4.06
CA ASN A 531 8.50 4.96 -3.94
C ASN A 531 8.41 6.43 -3.52
N LEU A 532 9.49 7.20 -3.72
CA LEU A 532 9.56 8.61 -3.42
C LEU A 532 8.72 9.35 -4.47
N ASN A 533 7.62 9.98 -4.04
CA ASN A 533 6.73 10.70 -4.94
C ASN A 533 7.29 12.09 -5.28
N SER A 534 8.46 12.11 -5.90
CA SER A 534 9.13 13.32 -6.38
C SER A 534 9.48 13.21 -7.86
N SER A 535 9.23 14.30 -8.60
CA SER A 535 9.59 14.41 -10.02
C SER A 535 11.12 14.38 -10.26
N THR A 536 11.91 14.50 -9.18
CA THR A 536 13.37 14.55 -9.13
C THR A 536 13.99 13.26 -8.59
N ASN A 537 13.29 12.12 -8.66
CA ASN A 537 13.73 10.87 -8.06
C ASN A 537 14.87 10.17 -8.84
N THR A 538 16.07 10.75 -8.82
CA THR A 538 17.21 10.39 -9.68
C THR A 538 18.42 9.79 -8.94
N ASN A 539 18.30 9.48 -7.64
CA ASN A 539 19.45 9.18 -6.77
C ASN A 539 19.32 7.79 -6.10
N ASN A 540 20.38 7.32 -5.43
CA ASN A 540 20.40 6.06 -4.67
C ASN A 540 20.15 6.32 -3.17
N TYR A 541 19.64 5.36 -2.39
CA TYR A 541 19.55 5.52 -0.92
C TYR A 541 19.91 4.25 -0.15
N TRP A 542 20.70 4.41 0.91
CA TRP A 542 21.15 3.32 1.77
C TRP A 542 20.01 2.72 2.60
N LEU A 543 20.07 1.41 2.79
CA LEU A 543 19.31 0.65 3.78
C LEU A 543 20.20 0.40 5.02
N ILE A 544 19.60 0.12 6.17
CA ILE A 544 20.36 -0.31 7.37
C ILE A 544 20.90 -1.75 7.24
N THR A 545 20.29 -2.55 6.36
CA THR A 545 20.69 -3.93 6.07
C THR A 545 22.08 -3.98 5.43
N PRO A 546 23.06 -4.66 6.04
CA PRO A 546 24.33 -4.96 5.38
C PRO A 546 24.11 -5.97 4.24
N PHE A 547 24.82 -5.80 3.13
CA PHE A 547 24.84 -6.84 2.09
C PHE A 547 25.81 -7.96 2.49
N ASN A 548 27.04 -7.55 2.86
CA ASN A 548 28.03 -8.43 3.46
C ASN A 548 28.87 -7.64 4.48
N ASN A 549 30.12 -8.08 4.69
CA ASN A 549 31.06 -7.46 5.61
C ASN A 549 31.63 -6.12 5.11
N TYR A 550 31.66 -5.91 3.79
CA TYR A 550 32.33 -4.80 3.11
C TYR A 550 31.37 -3.85 2.40
N GLU A 551 30.17 -4.34 2.06
CA GLU A 551 29.19 -3.63 1.22
C GLU A 551 27.87 -3.41 1.97
N ALA A 552 27.33 -2.20 1.85
CA ALA A 552 26.01 -1.85 2.33
C ALA A 552 24.97 -2.08 1.23
N SER A 553 23.73 -2.40 1.60
CA SER A 553 22.64 -2.48 0.63
C SER A 553 21.96 -1.12 0.42
N PHE A 554 21.50 -0.86 -0.80
CA PHE A 554 20.84 0.38 -1.18
C PHE A 554 19.70 0.12 -2.16
N ILE A 555 18.72 1.03 -2.19
CA ILE A 555 17.71 1.09 -3.26
C ILE A 555 18.18 2.10 -4.32
N SER A 556 18.25 1.62 -5.56
CA SER A 556 18.71 2.38 -6.71
C SER A 556 17.68 3.40 -7.24
N VAL A 557 18.15 4.32 -8.10
CA VAL A 557 17.32 5.22 -8.92
C VAL A 557 16.20 4.51 -9.69
N SER A 558 16.40 3.20 -9.94
CA SER A 558 15.56 2.33 -10.74
C SER A 558 14.73 1.36 -9.90
N GLY A 559 14.64 1.52 -8.57
CA GLY A 559 13.73 0.73 -7.75
C GLY A 559 14.16 -0.69 -7.40
N ASN A 560 15.30 -1.17 -7.91
CA ASN A 560 15.90 -2.42 -7.44
C ASN A 560 16.79 -2.17 -6.21
N ALA A 561 16.72 -3.06 -5.23
CA ALA A 561 17.79 -3.19 -4.23
C ALA A 561 19.08 -3.70 -4.89
N SER A 562 20.21 -3.28 -4.35
CA SER A 562 21.56 -3.58 -4.82
C SER A 562 22.55 -3.40 -3.67
N ASN A 563 23.82 -3.67 -3.91
CA ASN A 563 24.95 -3.52 -3.01
C ASN A 563 26.01 -2.62 -3.60
N GLU A 564 26.72 -1.88 -2.74
CA GLU A 564 27.84 -1.03 -3.12
C GLU A 564 28.73 -0.78 -1.89
N PHE A 565 29.99 -0.39 -2.10
CA PHE A 565 30.87 0.02 -1.02
C PHE A 565 30.32 1.27 -0.29
N PRO A 566 30.38 1.33 1.05
CA PRO A 566 29.91 2.45 1.87
C PRO A 566 30.44 3.85 1.53
N ASN A 567 31.54 3.93 0.76
CA ASN A 567 32.18 5.18 0.35
C ASN A 567 31.68 5.70 -1.02
N ALA A 568 30.78 5.00 -1.70
CA ALA A 568 30.32 5.39 -3.04
C ALA A 568 29.53 6.70 -3.04
N ASP A 569 29.76 7.53 -4.05
CA ASP A 569 29.17 8.85 -4.20
C ASP A 569 27.70 8.78 -4.65
N GLY A 570 26.89 9.78 -4.28
CA GLY A 570 25.52 9.94 -4.78
C GLY A 570 24.45 9.09 -4.10
N VAL A 571 24.79 8.42 -2.99
CA VAL A 571 23.86 7.59 -2.22
C VAL A 571 23.43 8.34 -0.95
N GLY A 572 22.13 8.64 -0.86
CA GLY A 572 21.54 9.38 0.24
C GLY A 572 21.05 8.50 1.39
N VAL A 573 20.61 9.14 2.46
CA VAL A 573 19.96 8.47 3.60
C VAL A 573 18.48 8.84 3.64
N ARG A 574 17.59 7.89 3.96
CA ARG A 574 16.20 8.17 4.34
C ARG A 574 16.06 7.92 5.84
N PRO A 575 16.12 8.96 6.70
CA PRO A 575 15.98 8.79 8.13
C PRO A 575 14.62 8.17 8.46
N VAL A 576 14.65 7.24 9.41
CA VAL A 576 13.47 6.57 9.94
C VAL A 576 13.37 6.84 11.43
N LEU A 577 12.17 7.24 11.87
CA LEU A 577 11.85 7.60 13.23
C LEU A 577 10.77 6.66 13.76
N THR A 578 10.87 6.29 15.03
CA THR A 578 9.77 5.60 15.72
C THR A 578 9.16 6.55 16.73
N LEU A 579 7.89 6.86 16.53
CA LEU A 579 7.10 7.80 17.29
C LEU A 579 6.24 7.09 18.33
N LYS A 580 6.22 7.61 19.56
CA LYS A 580 5.37 7.08 20.64
C LYS A 580 3.90 6.90 20.24
N ASN A 581 3.29 5.86 20.80
CA ASN A 581 1.92 5.44 20.50
C ASN A 581 0.79 6.39 20.97
N ASP A 582 1.12 7.43 21.74
CA ASP A 582 0.19 8.41 22.34
C ASP A 582 0.01 9.70 21.53
N ILE A 583 0.75 9.85 20.42
CA ILE A 583 0.73 11.05 19.58
C ILE A 583 -0.61 11.20 18.85
N ARG A 584 -1.15 12.43 18.86
CA ARG A 584 -2.43 12.78 18.21
C ARG A 584 -2.26 13.72 17.02
N ILE A 585 -3.17 13.56 16.07
CA ILE A 585 -3.32 14.42 14.89
C ILE A 585 -3.89 15.78 15.31
N THR A 586 -3.32 16.87 14.82
CA THR A 586 -3.81 18.24 15.04
C THR A 586 -4.55 18.81 13.84
N LYS A 587 -4.15 18.43 12.62
CA LYS A 587 -4.76 18.78 11.33
C LYS A 587 -4.21 17.87 10.22
N GLY A 588 -4.75 18.00 9.01
CA GLY A 588 -4.35 17.23 7.83
C GLY A 588 -5.26 16.02 7.58
N ASP A 589 -5.15 15.43 6.39
CA ASP A 589 -5.95 14.28 5.96
C ASP A 589 -5.10 13.06 5.54
N GLY A 590 -3.78 13.13 5.72
CA GLY A 590 -2.85 12.03 5.47
C GLY A 590 -2.45 11.84 4.01
N THR A 591 -2.96 12.66 3.09
CA THR A 591 -2.56 12.62 1.68
C THR A 591 -1.22 13.32 1.44
N LEU A 592 -0.63 13.11 0.26
CA LEU A 592 0.62 13.75 -0.16
C LEU A 592 0.58 15.29 -0.06
N HIS A 593 -0.59 15.86 -0.37
CA HIS A 593 -0.82 17.31 -0.46
C HIS A 593 -1.31 17.92 0.86
N ASN A 594 -1.85 17.12 1.79
CA ASN A 594 -2.31 17.57 3.10
C ASN A 594 -1.93 16.56 4.22
N PRO A 595 -0.61 16.36 4.50
CA PRO A 595 -0.15 15.41 5.50
C PRO A 595 -0.70 15.70 6.91
N TYR A 596 -0.77 14.68 7.76
CA TYR A 596 -1.10 14.89 9.17
C TYR A 596 -0.02 15.72 9.86
N HIS A 597 -0.42 16.72 10.64
CA HIS A 597 0.47 17.37 11.61
C HIS A 597 0.20 16.80 12.99
N ILE A 598 1.26 16.60 13.78
CA ILE A 598 1.18 16.06 15.14
C ILE A 598 1.33 17.16 16.20
N SER A 599 0.84 16.91 17.40
CA SER A 599 0.95 17.85 18.54
C SER A 599 2.39 17.98 19.05
N ASN A 600 2.83 19.21 19.33
CA ASN A 600 4.08 19.55 20.04
C ASN A 600 3.91 19.58 21.57
#